data_AF-K2D1U2-F1
#
_entry.id   AF-K2D1U2-F1
#
_cell.length_a   1.000
_cell.length_b   1.000
_cell.length_c   1.000
_cell.angle_alpha   90.00
_cell.angle_beta   90.00
_cell.angle_gamma   90.00
#
_symmetry.space_group_name_H-M   'P 1'
#
loop_
_entity.id
_entity.type
_entity.pdbx_description
1 polymer ?
#
loop_
_entity_poly.entity_id
_entity_poly.type
_entity_poly.pdbx_seq_one_letter_code
_entity_poly.pdbx_strand_id
1 'polypeptide(L)' 'MIEVESIGEIMERARAMGLSPAVGVRHYYWGKLEVVYRDPDGVILVFTEPYTPESAKTLGASEEFGKAPAT' A
#
# COMPACT_ATOMS: atom_id res chain seq x y z
N MET A 1 -7.22 9.79 -1.46
CA MET A 1 -7.13 8.58 -0.61
C MET A 1 -8.44 7.83 -0.76
N ILE A 2 -8.35 6.54 -1.06
CA ILE A 2 -9.48 5.66 -1.31
C ILE A 2 -9.46 4.62 -0.19
N GLU A 3 -10.47 4.66 0.68
CA GLU A 3 -10.60 3.64 1.71
C GLU A 3 -11.11 2.33 1.10
N VAL A 4 -10.45 1.23 1.44
CA VAL A 4 -10.74 -0.11 0.92
C VAL A 4 -10.88 -1.10 2.07
N GLU A 5 -11.57 -2.20 1.79
CA GLU A 5 -11.71 -3.30 2.76
C GLU A 5 -10.41 -4.08 2.94
N SER A 6 -9.61 -4.23 1.87
CA SER A 6 -8.34 -4.97 1.86
C SER A 6 -7.33 -4.38 0.87
N ILE A 7 -6.22 -3.84 1.38
CA ILE A 7 -5.05 -3.46 0.59
C ILE A 7 -4.42 -4.69 -0.05
N GLY A 8 -4.45 -5.85 0.61
CA GLY A 8 -3.91 -7.10 0.09
C GLY A 8 -4.53 -7.48 -1.25
N GLU A 9 -5.85 -7.36 -1.39
CA GLU A 9 -6.54 -7.63 -2.66
C GLU A 9 -6.14 -6.64 -3.75
N ILE A 10 -5.96 -5.37 -3.42
CA ILE A 10 -5.50 -4.36 -4.37
C ILE A 10 -4.10 -4.71 -4.88
N MET A 11 -3.20 -5.09 -3.97
CA MET A 11 -1.83 -5.48 -4.30
C MET A 11 -1.78 -6.75 -5.14
N GLU A 12 -2.62 -7.74 -4.87
CA GLU A 12 -2.72 -8.97 -5.66
C GLU A 12 -3.18 -8.66 -7.09
N ARG A 13 -4.25 -7.88 -7.25
CA ARG A 13 -4.77 -7.47 -8.56
C ARG A 13 -3.73 -6.65 -9.33
N ALA A 14 -3.06 -5.71 -8.66
CA ALA A 14 -2.02 -4.89 -9.27
C ALA A 14 -0.84 -5.76 -9.75
N ARG A 15 -0.38 -6.71 -8.92
CA ARG A 15 0.69 -7.64 -9.28
C ARG A 15 0.33 -8.50 -10.48
N ALA A 16 -0.91 -8.98 -10.56
CA ALA A 16 -1.41 -9.74 -11.72
C ALA A 16 -1.39 -8.93 -13.03
N MET A 17 -1.43 -7.60 -12.94
CA MET A 17 -1.31 -6.68 -14.07
C MET A 17 0.13 -6.18 -14.31
N GLY A 18 1.11 -6.70 -13.56
CA GLY A 18 2.51 -6.28 -13.65
C GLY A 18 2.79 -4.90 -13.06
N LEU A 19 1.89 -4.36 -12.23
CA LEU A 19 2.06 -3.07 -11.57
C LEU A 19 2.75 -3.25 -10.22
N SER A 20 3.75 -2.41 -9.95
CA SER A 20 4.38 -2.30 -8.65
C SER A 20 3.90 -1.04 -7.92
N PRO A 21 3.80 -1.07 -6.58
CA PRO A 21 3.51 0.12 -5.82
C PRO A 21 4.67 1.11 -5.93
N ALA A 22 4.35 2.41 -6.04
CA ALA A 22 5.32 3.49 -5.98
C ALA A 22 5.94 3.62 -4.58
N VAL A 23 5.15 3.31 -3.54
CA VAL A 23 5.59 3.20 -2.16
C VAL A 23 4.95 1.94 -1.56
N GLY A 24 5.78 1.08 -0.96
CA GLY A 24 5.30 -0.13 -0.28
C GLY A 24 4.37 0.17 0.89
N VAL A 25 3.79 -0.86 1.49
CA VAL A 25 2.77 -0.69 2.54
C VAL A 25 3.37 0.04 3.74
N ARG A 26 2.68 1.07 4.24
CA ARG A 26 3.10 1.83 5.41
C ARG A 26 2.10 1.72 6.53
N HIS A 27 2.60 1.73 7.77
CA HIS A 27 1.78 1.89 8.97
C HIS A 27 1.95 3.30 9.51
N TYR A 28 0.83 3.96 9.80
CA TYR A 28 0.82 5.27 10.44
C TYR A 28 0.38 5.17 11.90
N TYR A 29 0.97 6.03 12.73
CA TYR A 29 0.67 6.12 14.17
C TYR A 29 -0.81 6.39 14.50
N TRP A 30 -1.61 6.88 13.54
CA TRP A 30 -3.06 7.09 13.69
C TRP A 30 -3.90 5.86 13.33
N GLY A 31 -3.29 4.68 13.19
CA GLY A 31 -3.99 3.40 13.03
C GLY A 31 -4.50 3.14 11.62
N LYS A 32 -3.74 3.53 10.60
CA LYS A 32 -4.04 3.24 9.19
C LYS A 32 -2.85 2.56 8.51
N LEU A 33 -3.16 1.65 7.60
CA LEU A 33 -2.23 1.16 6.60
C LEU A 33 -2.48 1.89 5.28
N GLU A 34 -1.42 2.16 4.51
CA GLU A 34 -1.55 2.67 3.14
C GLU A 34 -0.66 1.94 2.16
N VAL A 35 -1.05 1.94 0.89
CA VAL A 35 -0.18 1.63 -0.25
C VAL A 35 -0.37 2.68 -1.34
N VAL A 36 0.71 3.00 -2.06
CA VAL A 36 0.68 4.05 -3.09
C VAL A 36 0.98 3.45 -4.45
N TYR A 37 0.14 3.77 -5.42
CA TYR A 37 0.34 3.47 -6.84
C TYR A 37 0.42 4.77 -7.64
N ARG A 38 1.19 4.73 -8.73
CA ARG A 38 1.23 5.79 -9.73
C ARG A 38 0.68 5.22 -11.04
N ASP A 39 -0.28 5.90 -11.62
CA ASP A 39 -0.81 5.51 -12.93
C ASP A 39 0.12 5.98 -14.08
N PRO A 40 -0.14 5.59 -15.34
CA PRO A 40 0.69 5.98 -16.48
C PRO A 40 0.77 7.49 -16.73
N ASP A 41 -0.26 8.24 -16.33
CA ASP A 41 -0.34 9.70 -16.50
C ASP A 41 0.32 10.47 -15.33
N GLY A 42 0.78 9.75 -14.31
CA GLY A 42 1.46 10.32 -13.14
C GLY A 42 0.54 10.65 -11.97
N VAL A 43 -0.75 10.31 -12.04
CA VAL A 43 -1.70 10.46 -10.94
C VAL A 43 -1.34 9.48 -9.82
N ILE A 44 -1.40 9.98 -8.59
CA ILE A 44 -1.10 9.20 -7.38
C ILE A 44 -2.39 8.68 -6.77
N LEU A 45 -2.49 7.36 -6.70
CA LEU A 45 -3.56 6.64 -6.02
C LEU A 45 -3.04 6.13 -4.68
N VAL A 46 -3.71 6.53 -3.61
CA VAL A 46 -3.42 6.07 -2.25
C VAL A 46 -4.59 5.28 -1.75
N PHE A 47 -4.37 3.98 -1.50
CA PHE A 47 -5.37 3.09 -0.91
C PHE A 47 -5.08 2.95 0.57
N THR A 48 -6.11 3.05 1.41
CA THR A 48 -5.95 2.97 2.87
C THR A 48 -6.91 1.97 3.48
N GLU A 49 -6.46 1.25 4.50
CA GLU A 49 -7.30 0.38 5.32
C GLU A 49 -7.04 0.64 6.82
N PRO A 50 -7.98 0.31 7.72
CA PRO A 50 -7.72 0.30 9.16
C PRO A 50 -6.55 -0.61 9.52
N TYR A 51 -5.69 -0.16 10.44
CA TYR A 51 -4.60 -1.00 10.94
C TYR A 51 -5.13 -2.20 11.70
N THR A 52 -4.61 -3.38 11.35
CA THR A 52 -4.61 -4.54 12.23
C THR A 52 -3.18 -5.10 12.30
N PRO A 53 -2.76 -5.67 13.45
CA PRO A 53 -1.43 -6.30 13.56
C PRO A 53 -1.22 -7.43 12.55
N GLU A 54 -2.29 -8.15 12.20
CA GLU A 54 -2.25 -9.26 11.25
C GLU A 54 -2.06 -8.78 9.81
N SER A 55 -2.83 -7.78 9.37
CA SER A 55 -2.65 -7.16 8.05
C SER A 55 -1.26 -6.53 7.92
N ALA A 56 -0.82 -5.77 8.94
CA ALA A 56 0.48 -5.11 8.91
C ALA A 56 1.64 -6.10 8.75
N LYS A 57 1.58 -7.24 9.47
CA LYS A 57 2.59 -8.29 9.36
C LYS A 57 2.54 -8.98 7.99
N THR A 58 1.35 -9.32 7.51
CA THR A 58 1.14 -10.02 6.23
C THR A 58 1.59 -9.17 5.05
N LEU A 59 1.31 -7.87 5.09
CA LEU A 59 1.64 -6.92 4.03
C LEU A 59 3.06 -6.35 4.14
N GLY A 60 3.81 -6.71 5.18
CA GLY A 60 5.17 -6.20 5.40
C GLY A 60 5.22 -4.69 5.63
N ALA A 61 4.23 -4.16 6.36
CA ALA A 61 4.10 -2.72 6.59
C ALA A 61 5.32 -2.15 7.32
N SER A 62 5.80 -0.99 6.85
CA SER A 62 6.93 -0.28 7.45
C SER A 62 6.51 1.06 8.04
N GLU A 63 7.13 1.44 9.15
CA GLU A 63 7.02 2.78 9.73
C GLU A 63 8.15 3.71 9.27
N GLU A 64 9.13 3.19 8.53
CA GLU A 64 10.19 4.01 7.95
C GLU A 64 9.63 5.03 6.95
N PHE A 65 10.33 6.15 6.77
CA PHE A 65 10.03 7.10 5.69
C PHE A 65 10.06 6.40 4.34
N GLY A 66 9.05 6.66 3.51
CA GLY A 66 8.80 5.95 2.25
C GLY A 66 10.04 5.88 1.37
N LYS A 67 10.60 4.67 1.26
CA LYS A 67 11.59 4.31 0.25
C LYS A 67 10.85 3.61 -0.89
N ALA A 68 11.34 3.77 -2.12
CA ALA A 68 10.90 2.91 -3.21
C ALA A 68 11.09 1.44 -2.79
N PRO A 69 10.14 0.53 -3.07
CA PRO A 69 10.33 -0.88 -2.74
C PRO A 69 11.63 -1.39 -3.39
N ALA A 70 12.42 -2.17 -2.65
CA ALA A 70 13.60 -2.80 -3.20
C ALA A 70 13.16 -3.71 -4.37
N THR A 71 13.73 -3.45 -5.55
CA THR A 71 13.56 -4.23 -6.78
C THR A 71 13.94 -5.69 -6.59
#